data_AF-A0A2K0AX49-F1
#
_entry.id   AF-A0A2K0AX49-F1
#
_cell.length_a   1.000
_cell.length_b   1.000
_cell.length_c   1.000
_cell.angle_alpha   90.00
_cell.angle_beta   90.00
_cell.angle_gamma   90.00
#
_symmetry.space_group_name_H-M   'P 1'
#
loop_
_entity.id
_entity.type
_entity.pdbx_description
1 polymer ?
#
loop_
_entity_poly.entity_id
_entity_poly.type
_entity_poly.pdbx_seq_one_letter_code
_entity_poly.pdbx_strand_id
1 'polypeptide(L)'
;MNKETEVSIDLIETIEQINEELSFNNNNSDVVHQDHEIISTIEAENHTTIEVIINIFILKLHTLNLKDYILEVYEKAIEEFDVDNEFDSLWSSEFGRHNGFSPREFIAILEEDEAYFKNQLNELRNQK
;
A
#
# COMPACT_ATOMS: atom_id res chain seq x y z
N MET A 1 -26.27 8.72 -34.43
CA MET A 1 -26.21 8.51 -32.96
C MET A 1 -24.85 7.89 -32.69
N ASN A 2 -23.87 8.72 -32.35
CA ASN A 2 -22.54 8.24 -32.01
C ASN A 2 -22.65 7.60 -30.63
N LYS A 3 -22.43 6.29 -30.54
CA LYS A 3 -22.12 5.66 -29.25
C LYS A 3 -20.75 6.20 -28.89
N GLU A 4 -20.71 7.21 -28.04
CA GLU A 4 -19.48 7.55 -27.32
C GLU A 4 -19.07 6.27 -26.59
N THR A 5 -17.91 5.74 -26.98
CA THR A 5 -17.29 4.62 -26.31
C THR A 5 -16.82 5.15 -24.97
N GLU A 6 -17.71 5.10 -23.97
CA GLU A 6 -17.35 5.44 -22.59
C GLU A 6 -16.31 4.41 -22.14
N VAL A 7 -15.05 4.85 -22.05
CA VAL A 7 -13.97 4.04 -21.50
C VAL A 7 -14.24 3.91 -20.01
N SER A 8 -14.87 2.81 -19.61
CA SER A 8 -15.01 2.44 -18.21
C SER A 8 -13.65 1.96 -17.71
N ILE A 9 -13.04 2.72 -16.81
CA ILE A 9 -11.81 2.29 -16.11
C ILE A 9 -12.22 1.41 -14.95
N ASP A 10 -11.65 0.22 -14.89
CA ASP A 10 -11.74 -0.61 -13.70
C ASP A 10 -10.71 -0.10 -12.67
N LEU A 11 -11.23 0.54 -11.62
CA LEU A 11 -10.40 1.18 -10.60
C LEU A 11 -9.68 0.15 -9.72
N ILE A 12 -10.30 -1.01 -9.50
CA ILE A 12 -9.68 -2.10 -8.71
C ILE A 12 -8.50 -2.65 -9.50
N GLU A 13 -8.71 -3.04 -10.76
CA GLU A 13 -7.64 -3.57 -11.62
C GLU A 13 -6.50 -2.56 -11.77
N THR A 14 -6.82 -1.26 -11.86
CA THR A 14 -5.79 -0.21 -11.93
C THR A 14 -4.93 -0.16 -10.67
N ILE A 15 -5.54 -0.29 -9.49
CA ILE A 15 -4.84 -0.28 -8.20
C ILE A 15 -4.02 -1.57 -8.02
N GLU A 16 -4.58 -2.72 -8.40
CA GLU A 16 -3.86 -4.00 -8.40
C GLU A 16 -2.61 -3.93 -9.29
N GLN A 17 -2.72 -3.39 -10.50
CA GLN A 17 -1.57 -3.20 -11.39
C GLN A 17 -0.50 -2.27 -10.79
N ILE A 18 -0.91 -1.21 -10.09
CA ILE A 18 0.04 -0.33 -9.39
C ILE A 18 0.72 -1.06 -8.22
N ASN A 19 -0.02 -1.89 -7.47
CA ASN A 19 0.57 -2.74 -6.42
C ASN A 19 1.61 -3.70 -7.00
N GLU A 20 1.32 -4.33 -8.15
CA GLU A 20 2.26 -5.20 -8.86
C GLU A 20 3.51 -4.45 -9.33
N GLU A 21 3.35 -3.27 -9.93
CA GLU A 21 4.47 -2.44 -10.39
C GLU A 21 5.39 -2.00 -9.23
N LEU A 22 4.82 -1.77 -8.04
CA LEU A 22 5.54 -1.43 -6.82
C LEU A 22 6.01 -2.66 -6.02
N SER A 23 5.72 -3.87 -6.49
CA SER A 23 5.99 -5.13 -5.77
C SER A 23 5.34 -5.20 -4.37
N PHE A 24 4.20 -4.52 -4.19
CA PHE A 24 3.42 -4.49 -2.95
C PHE A 24 2.35 -5.58 -2.88
N ASN A 25 2.33 -6.49 -3.84
CA ASN A 25 1.29 -7.48 -4.07
C ASN A 25 1.64 -8.88 -3.50
N ASN A 26 2.28 -8.93 -2.33
CA ASN A 26 2.63 -10.20 -1.67
C ASN A 26 1.38 -10.91 -1.08
N ASN A 27 1.58 -12.02 -0.37
CA ASN A 27 0.54 -12.97 0.03
C ASN A 27 -0.65 -12.38 0.83
N ASN A 28 -0.42 -11.34 1.60
CA ASN A 28 -1.40 -10.66 2.45
C ASN A 28 -1.92 -9.35 1.81
N SER A 29 -1.52 -9.05 0.57
CA SER A 29 -2.08 -7.92 -0.18
C SER A 29 -3.50 -8.23 -0.68
N ASP A 30 -4.33 -7.19 -0.77
CA ASP A 30 -5.70 -7.30 -1.27
C ASP A 30 -6.21 -5.93 -1.74
N VAL A 31 -7.17 -5.90 -2.67
CA VAL A 31 -7.82 -4.67 -3.11
C VAL A 31 -9.33 -4.88 -3.12
N VAL A 32 -10.03 -4.21 -2.20
CA VAL A 32 -11.47 -4.41 -2.00
C VAL A 32 -12.25 -3.12 -2.16
N HIS A 33 -13.44 -3.22 -2.76
CA HIS A 33 -14.39 -2.12 -2.82
C HIS A 33 -15.36 -2.21 -1.62
N GLN A 34 -15.37 -1.15 -0.80
CA GLN A 34 -16.30 -1.01 0.32
C GLN A 34 -17.02 0.35 0.25
N ASP A 35 -18.35 0.32 0.07
CA ASP A 35 -19.20 1.50 -0.05
C ASP A 35 -18.71 2.53 -1.10
N HIS A 36 -18.08 3.62 -0.65
CA HIS A 36 -17.59 4.73 -1.49
C HIS A 36 -16.05 4.78 -1.54
N GLU A 37 -15.39 3.72 -1.08
CA GLU A 37 -13.94 3.63 -0.90
C GLU A 37 -13.40 2.35 -1.54
N ILE A 38 -12.17 2.40 -2.00
CA ILE A 38 -11.36 1.22 -2.30
C ILE A 38 -10.31 1.14 -1.19
N ILE A 39 -10.22 -0.02 -0.55
CA ILE A 39 -9.20 -0.32 0.46
C ILE A 39 -8.17 -1.20 -0.23
N SER A 40 -6.94 -0.70 -0.33
CA SER A 40 -5.80 -1.44 -0.87
C SER A 40 -4.88 -1.80 0.30
N THR A 41 -4.76 -3.08 0.61
CA THR A 41 -3.77 -3.60 1.55
C THR A 41 -2.49 -3.87 0.77
N ILE A 42 -1.45 -3.08 1.05
CA ILE A 42 -0.11 -3.26 0.47
C ILE A 42 0.79 -4.00 1.45
N GLU A 43 1.68 -4.85 0.97
CA GLU A 43 2.54 -5.68 1.82
C GLU A 43 4.02 -5.56 1.42
N ALA A 44 4.90 -5.40 2.41
CA ALA A 44 6.36 -5.39 2.24
C ALA A 44 6.95 -6.82 2.26
N GLU A 45 8.28 -6.94 2.15
CA GLU A 45 8.97 -8.22 2.06
C GLU A 45 8.87 -9.06 3.35
N ASN A 46 8.90 -8.42 4.53
CA ASN A 46 8.78 -9.13 5.81
C ASN A 46 7.35 -9.12 6.38
N HIS A 47 6.35 -9.02 5.50
CA HIS A 47 4.93 -9.16 5.79
C HIS A 47 4.28 -8.02 6.58
N THR A 48 4.96 -6.89 6.77
CA THR A 48 4.29 -5.67 7.23
C THR A 48 3.27 -5.23 6.18
N THR A 49 2.04 -4.96 6.62
CA THR A 49 0.95 -4.49 5.76
C THR A 49 0.53 -3.07 6.11
N ILE A 50 0.18 -2.28 5.10
CA ILE A 50 -0.43 -0.96 5.27
C ILE A 50 -1.77 -0.94 4.53
N GLU A 51 -2.83 -0.48 5.19
CA GLU A 51 -4.12 -0.23 4.54
C GLU A 51 -4.16 1.18 3.95
N VAL A 52 -4.34 1.27 2.64
CA VAL A 52 -4.49 2.53 1.91
C VAL A 52 -5.96 2.71 1.53
N ILE A 53 -6.62 3.69 2.16
CA ILE A 53 -8.03 3.98 1.95
C ILE A 53 -8.17 5.07 0.88
N ILE A 54 -8.89 4.76 -0.21
CA ILE A 54 -9.01 5.66 -1.36
C ILE A 54 -10.47 5.96 -1.67
N ASN A 55 -10.84 7.25 -1.62
CA ASN A 55 -12.20 7.67 -1.94
C ASN A 55 -12.47 7.61 -3.45
N ILE A 56 -13.48 6.84 -3.87
CA ILE A 56 -13.82 6.61 -5.28
C ILE A 56 -14.22 7.90 -6.00
N PHE A 57 -14.93 8.81 -5.31
CA PHE A 57 -15.35 10.05 -5.94
C PHE A 57 -14.16 10.95 -6.25
N ILE A 58 -13.21 11.05 -5.31
CA ILE A 58 -11.99 11.82 -5.55
C ILE A 58 -11.17 11.17 -6.65
N LEU A 59 -11.02 9.84 -6.63
CA LEU A 59 -10.29 9.11 -7.65
C LEU A 59 -10.83 9.37 -9.07
N LYS A 60 -12.17 9.44 -9.23
CA LYS A 60 -12.83 9.82 -10.49
C LYS A 60 -12.65 11.28 -10.91
N LEU A 61 -12.23 12.18 -10.02
CA LEU A 61 -11.84 13.55 -10.39
C LEU A 61 -10.42 13.59 -10.97
N HIS A 62 -9.61 12.57 -10.69
CA HIS A 62 -8.21 12.46 -11.10
C HIS A 62 -8.01 11.53 -12.31
N THR A 63 -9.05 11.24 -13.11
CA THR A 63 -8.98 10.26 -14.20
C THR A 63 -7.87 10.52 -15.22
N LEU A 64 -7.52 11.79 -15.46
CA LEU A 64 -6.44 12.17 -16.40
C LEU A 64 -5.03 11.98 -15.83
N ASN A 65 -4.89 11.90 -14.50
CA ASN A 65 -3.63 11.72 -13.78
C ASN A 65 -3.77 10.65 -12.69
N LEU A 66 -4.55 9.61 -12.98
CA LEU A 66 -5.06 8.64 -12.02
C LEU A 66 -3.93 7.96 -11.22
N LYS A 67 -2.92 7.46 -11.96
CA LYS A 67 -1.74 6.81 -11.37
C LYS A 67 -0.99 7.75 -10.42
N ASP A 68 -0.78 9.00 -10.82
CA ASP A 68 -0.05 9.97 -10.00
C ASP A 68 -0.80 10.27 -8.70
N TYR A 69 -2.13 10.42 -8.78
CA TYR A 69 -2.96 10.59 -7.59
C TYR A 69 -2.91 9.37 -6.66
N ILE A 70 -3.00 8.15 -7.20
CA ILE A 70 -2.89 6.91 -6.39
C ILE A 70 -1.52 6.86 -5.68
N LEU A 71 -0.43 7.18 -6.39
CA LEU A 71 0.91 7.21 -5.80
C LEU A 71 1.07 8.28 -4.72
N GLU A 72 0.39 9.43 -4.83
CA GLU A 72 0.34 10.44 -3.76
C GLU A 72 -0.43 9.95 -2.52
N VAL A 73 -1.50 9.18 -2.70
CA VAL A 73 -2.25 8.60 -1.58
C VAL A 73 -1.41 7.51 -0.88
N TYR A 74 -0.69 6.69 -1.66
CA TYR A 74 0.22 5.66 -1.14
C TYR A 74 1.35 6.28 -0.32
N GLU A 75 1.99 7.33 -0.85
CA GLU A 75 3.04 8.05 -0.15
C GLU A 75 2.58 8.55 1.21
N LYS A 76 1.39 9.16 1.29
CA LYS A 76 0.83 9.62 2.58
C LYS A 76 0.61 8.47 3.56
N ALA A 77 0.02 7.37 3.12
CA ALA A 77 -0.21 6.22 3.98
C ALA A 77 1.11 5.61 4.49
N ILE A 78 2.15 5.58 3.65
CA ILE A 78 3.49 5.12 4.01
C ILE A 78 4.20 6.11 4.94
N GLU A 79 4.03 7.42 4.76
CA GLU A 79 4.54 8.45 5.67
C GLU A 79 3.88 8.42 7.05
N GLU A 80 2.64 7.93 7.12
CA GLU A 80 1.88 7.75 8.36
C GLU A 80 2.24 6.44 9.11
N PHE A 81 2.95 5.51 8.46
CA PHE A 81 3.43 4.30 9.11
C PHE A 81 4.51 4.65 10.16
N ASP A 82 4.30 4.20 11.39
CA ASP A 82 5.18 4.47 12.52
C ASP A 82 5.66 3.16 13.13
N VAL A 83 6.95 2.88 12.93
CA VAL A 83 7.63 1.66 13.41
C VAL A 83 7.47 1.46 14.92
N ASP A 84 7.57 2.54 15.71
CA ASP A 84 7.50 2.43 17.17
C ASP A 84 6.07 2.08 17.61
N ASN A 85 5.05 2.70 16.99
CA ASN A 85 3.66 2.39 17.28
C ASN A 85 3.30 0.96 16.86
N GLU A 86 3.78 0.50 15.71
CA GLU A 86 3.51 -0.86 15.22
C GLU A 86 4.20 -1.91 16.10
N PHE A 87 5.44 -1.63 16.52
CA PHE A 87 6.14 -2.46 17.49
C PHE A 87 5.36 -2.55 18.80
N ASP A 88 4.93 -1.42 19.38
CA ASP A 88 4.19 -1.40 20.65
C ASP A 88 2.84 -2.13 20.57
N SER A 89 2.20 -2.11 19.40
CA SER A 89 0.94 -2.80 19.12
C SER A 89 1.09 -4.32 19.00
N LEU A 90 2.11 -4.79 18.27
CA LEU A 90 2.28 -6.20 17.94
C LEU A 90 3.17 -6.95 18.94
N TRP A 91 4.15 -6.28 19.52
CA TRP A 91 5.18 -6.95 20.29
C TRP A 91 4.67 -7.45 21.64
N SER A 92 4.97 -8.71 21.91
CA SER A 92 4.90 -9.28 23.25
C SER A 92 6.03 -10.28 23.44
N SER A 93 6.38 -10.57 24.69
CA SER A 93 7.37 -11.63 24.96
C SER A 93 6.91 -13.01 24.45
N GLU A 94 5.61 -13.24 24.31
CA GLU A 94 5.07 -14.46 23.72
C GLU A 94 5.23 -14.48 22.20
N PHE A 95 4.90 -13.37 21.53
CA PHE A 95 5.14 -13.18 20.09
C PHE A 95 6.61 -13.42 19.73
N GLY A 96 7.55 -12.79 20.46
CA GLY A 96 8.98 -12.97 20.22
C GLY A 96 9.44 -14.42 20.36
N ARG A 97 8.94 -15.15 21.38
CA ARG A 97 9.25 -16.58 21.54
C ARG A 97 8.63 -17.45 20.45
N HIS A 98 7.40 -17.15 20.02
CA HIS A 98 6.71 -17.91 18.99
C HIS A 98 7.40 -17.78 17.63
N ASN A 99 7.79 -16.55 17.28
CA ASN A 99 8.41 -16.24 15.99
C ASN A 99 9.95 -16.33 16.01
N GLY A 100 10.57 -16.52 17.18
CA GLY A 100 12.02 -16.64 17.31
C GLY A 100 12.76 -15.31 17.17
N PHE A 101 12.09 -14.19 17.43
CA PHE A 101 12.68 -12.86 17.37
C PHE A 101 13.02 -12.34 18.77
N SER A 102 14.08 -11.56 18.85
CA SER A 102 14.29 -10.57 19.91
C SER A 102 13.56 -9.26 19.58
N PRO A 103 13.30 -8.39 20.58
CA PRO A 103 12.69 -7.09 20.33
C PRO A 103 13.42 -6.28 19.25
N ARG A 104 14.76 -6.29 19.31
CA ARG A 104 15.60 -5.53 18.38
C ARG A 104 15.52 -6.06 16.95
N GLU A 105 15.47 -7.38 16.78
CA GLU A 105 15.32 -7.98 15.45
C GLU A 105 13.96 -7.63 14.85
N PHE A 106 12.90 -7.62 15.66
CA PHE A 106 11.58 -7.23 15.15
C PHE A 106 11.50 -5.76 14.76
N ILE A 107 12.08 -4.84 15.55
CA ILE A 107 12.17 -3.42 15.15
C ILE A 107 12.93 -3.28 13.83
N ALA A 108 14.07 -3.96 13.69
CA ALA A 108 14.86 -3.88 12.46
C ALA A 108 14.06 -4.36 11.24
N ILE A 109 13.24 -5.41 11.39
CA ILE A 109 12.34 -5.89 10.34
C ILE A 109 11.32 -4.81 9.93
N LEU A 110 10.70 -4.13 10.90
CA LEU A 110 9.75 -3.05 10.63
C LEU A 110 10.43 -1.85 9.94
N GLU A 111 11.65 -1.49 10.35
CA GLU A 111 12.46 -0.44 9.71
C GLU A 111 12.84 -0.81 8.26
N GLU A 112 13.18 -2.08 8.01
CA GLU A 112 13.48 -2.60 6.68
C GLU A 112 12.24 -2.53 5.76
N ASP A 113 11.07 -2.92 6.27
CA ASP A 113 9.82 -2.86 5.52
C ASP A 113 9.35 -1.43 5.25
N GLU A 114 9.49 -0.51 6.23
CA GLU A 114 9.23 0.92 6.02
C GLU A 114 10.12 1.48 4.90
N ALA A 115 11.43 1.17 4.95
CA ALA A 115 12.37 1.59 3.93
C ALA A 115 12.04 0.98 2.56
N TYR A 116 11.61 -0.29 2.53
CA TYR A 116 11.17 -0.96 1.31
C TYR A 116 10.03 -0.20 0.63
N PHE A 117 8.96 0.12 1.36
CA PHE A 117 7.83 0.89 0.81
C PHE A 117 8.27 2.23 0.21
N LYS A 118 9.11 2.97 0.94
CA LYS A 118 9.63 4.27 0.48
C LYS A 118 10.52 4.14 -0.75
N ASN A 119 11.35 3.09 -0.82
CA ASN A 119 12.25 2.86 -1.94
C ASN A 119 11.47 2.52 -3.21
N GLN A 120 10.48 1.64 -3.15
CA GLN A 120 9.67 1.26 -4.32
C GLN A 120 8.94 2.48 -4.92
N LEU A 121 8.36 3.34 -4.08
CA LEU A 121 7.74 4.59 -4.56
C LEU A 121 8.74 5.53 -5.25
N ASN A 122 9.94 5.69 -4.66
CA ASN A 122 10.98 6.53 -5.22
C ASN A 122 11.52 6.00 -6.55
N GLU A 123 11.74 4.68 -6.64
CA GLU A 123 12.20 4.02 -7.86
C GLU A 123 11.19 4.21 -9.00
N LEU A 124 9.91 3.97 -8.76
CA LEU A 124 8.87 4.14 -9.79
C LEU A 124 8.76 5.59 -10.28
N ARG A 125 8.92 6.58 -9.37
CA ARG A 125 8.89 8.00 -9.73
C ARG A 125 10.10 8.43 -10.56
N ASN A 126 11.28 7.86 -10.30
CA ASN A 126 12.52 8.20 -10.99
C ASN A 126 12.68 7.51 -12.36
N GLN A 127 11.77 6.61 -12.73
CA GLN A 127 11.72 5.96 -14.05
C GLN A 127 11.00 6.80 -15.13
N LYS A 128 10.46 7.97 -14.77
CA LYS A 128 9.84 8.95 -15.68
C LYS A 128 10.87 9.88 -16.32
#